data_AF-H3NHJ2-F1
#
_entry.id   AF-H3NHJ2-F1
#
_cell.length_a   1.000
_cell.length_b   1.000
_cell.length_c   1.000
_cell.angle_alpha   90.00
_cell.angle_beta   90.00
_cell.angle_gamma   90.00
#
_symmetry.space_group_name_H-M   'P 1'
#
loop_
_entity.id
_entity.type
_entity.pdbx_description
1 polymer ?
#
loop_
_entity_poly.entity_id
_entity_poly.type
_entity_poly.pdbx_seq_one_letter_code
_entity_poly.pdbx_strand_id
1 'polypeptide(L)'
;MYLLTFYQGMTMTDVGLFETLDHGREFVSQIPGYQCIEEEGFIDESIDPGQIPSYLEIEYHGHLIPLTRWMFVDQGKVLIDWQELPNLSQAGQGMIQGSTRLDAYHIENRELKDYIKQREANYEWVKDYLQAKGYQVDRAYQGSEDGEAIVYQAKDHSDWHFLCHMDPSFVAERDLETAIEAWLVD
;
A
#
# COMPACT_ATOMS: atom_id res chain seq x y z
N MET A 1 4.72 6.48 -16.05
CA MET A 1 6.19 6.51 -15.84
C MET A 1 6.51 5.54 -14.73
N TYR A 2 7.75 5.07 -14.62
CA TYR A 2 8.15 4.05 -13.66
C TYR A 2 9.33 4.56 -12.84
N LEU A 3 9.14 4.71 -11.53
CA LEU A 3 10.22 4.96 -10.59
C LEU A 3 10.91 3.62 -10.30
N LEU A 4 12.20 3.57 -10.56
CA LEU A 4 13.07 2.48 -10.12
C LEU A 4 13.47 2.72 -8.67
N THR A 5 13.18 1.75 -7.83
CA THR A 5 13.60 1.76 -6.43
C THR A 5 14.29 0.46 -6.08
N PHE A 6 15.46 0.58 -5.44
CA PHE A 6 16.17 -0.55 -4.85
C PHE A 6 15.72 -0.77 -3.41
N TYR A 7 15.34 -2.00 -3.08
CA TYR A 7 14.93 -2.42 -1.75
C TYR A 7 15.91 -3.45 -1.18
N GLN A 8 16.45 -3.18 0.00
CA GLN A 8 17.23 -4.15 0.77
C GLN A 8 16.86 -4.06 2.25
N GLY A 9 16.11 -5.06 2.73
CA GLY A 9 15.50 -5.03 4.06
C GLY A 9 14.54 -3.84 4.19
N MET A 10 14.82 -2.95 5.14
CA MET A 10 14.04 -1.71 5.34
C MET A 10 14.62 -0.50 4.61
N THR A 11 15.73 -0.67 3.89
CA THR A 11 16.39 0.43 3.17
C THR A 11 15.82 0.52 1.76
N MET A 12 15.44 1.73 1.37
CA MET A 12 14.87 2.05 0.08
C MET A 12 15.74 3.14 -0.58
N THR A 13 16.13 2.92 -1.84
CA THR A 13 16.88 3.91 -2.62
C THR A 13 16.21 4.14 -3.96
N ASP A 14 15.64 5.32 -4.14
CA ASP A 14 15.11 5.76 -5.43
C ASP A 14 16.27 6.09 -6.38
N VAL A 15 16.23 5.51 -7.58
CA VAL A 15 17.35 5.56 -8.53
C VAL A 15 17.06 6.51 -9.69
N GLY A 16 15.89 6.37 -10.30
CA GLY A 16 15.55 7.12 -11.51
C GLY A 16 14.12 6.88 -11.97
N LEU A 17 13.64 7.80 -12.81
CA LEU A 17 12.30 7.77 -13.37
C LEU A 17 12.38 7.49 -14.87
N PHE A 18 11.66 6.48 -15.33
CA PHE A 18 11.65 6.02 -16.72
C PHE A 18 10.28 6.24 -17.36
N GLU A 19 10.25 6.54 -18.66
CA GLU A 19 8.98 6.72 -19.37
C GLU A 19 8.18 5.41 -19.43
N THR A 20 8.85 4.30 -19.70
CA THR A 20 8.29 2.95 -19.81
C THR A 20 9.07 1.98 -18.93
N LEU A 21 8.43 0.85 -18.57
CA LEU A 21 9.09 -0.22 -17.84
C LEU A 21 10.26 -0.81 -18.62
N ASP A 22 10.13 -0.91 -19.95
CA ASP A 22 11.18 -1.43 -20.83
C ASP A 22 12.44 -0.57 -20.79
N HIS A 23 12.32 0.77 -20.76
CA HIS A 23 13.48 1.66 -20.58
C HIS A 23 14.15 1.43 -19.22
N GLY A 24 13.35 1.23 -18.17
CA GLY A 24 13.86 0.87 -16.85
C GLY A 24 14.63 -0.45 -16.86
N ARG A 25 14.07 -1.48 -17.50
CA ARG A 25 14.68 -2.81 -17.63
C ARG A 25 15.96 -2.79 -18.46
N GLU A 26 15.99 -2.00 -19.53
CA GLU A 26 17.19 -1.75 -20.32
C GLU A 26 18.31 -1.16 -19.43
N PHE A 27 17.99 -0.18 -18.58
CA PHE A 27 18.94 0.38 -17.63
C PHE A 27 19.45 -0.66 -16.61
N VAL A 28 18.57 -1.37 -15.90
CA VAL A 28 19.02 -2.33 -14.86
C VAL A 28 19.74 -3.55 -15.44
N SER A 29 19.48 -3.91 -16.70
CA SER A 29 20.21 -4.99 -17.38
C SER A 29 21.71 -4.77 -17.51
N GLN A 30 22.16 -3.51 -17.38
CA GLN A 30 23.57 -3.15 -17.37
C GLN A 30 24.25 -3.36 -16.01
N ILE A 31 23.48 -3.57 -14.93
CA ILE A 31 23.99 -3.76 -13.57
C ILE A 31 24.49 -5.20 -13.41
N PRO A 32 25.77 -5.41 -13.05
CA PRO A 32 26.28 -6.75 -12.72
C PRO A 32 25.46 -7.41 -11.61
N GLY A 33 25.06 -8.66 -11.82
CA GLY A 33 24.27 -9.42 -10.86
C GLY A 33 22.76 -9.20 -10.97
N TYR A 34 22.28 -8.40 -11.92
CA TYR A 34 20.84 -8.30 -12.22
C TYR A 34 20.26 -9.64 -12.68
N GLN A 35 19.07 -9.95 -12.18
CA GLN A 35 18.28 -11.14 -12.48
C GLN A 35 16.81 -10.75 -12.63
N CYS A 36 16.12 -11.37 -13.59
CA CYS A 36 14.69 -11.28 -13.81
C CYS A 36 14.16 -12.71 -13.96
N ILE A 37 13.39 -13.17 -12.97
CA ILE A 37 12.88 -14.55 -12.90
C ILE A 37 11.36 -14.47 -13.00
N GLU A 38 10.77 -15.25 -13.91
CA GLU A 38 9.33 -15.40 -14.03
C GLU A 38 8.90 -16.73 -13.40
N GLU A 39 8.15 -16.67 -12.30
CA GLU A 39 7.65 -17.83 -11.56
C GLU A 39 6.16 -17.64 -11.24
N GLU A 40 5.34 -18.63 -11.60
CA GLU A 40 3.89 -18.64 -11.34
C GLU A 40 3.12 -17.40 -11.85
N GLY A 41 3.62 -16.74 -12.90
CA GLY A 41 3.04 -15.51 -13.46
C GLY A 41 3.44 -14.23 -12.73
N PHE A 42 4.35 -14.32 -11.77
CA PHE A 42 5.00 -13.19 -11.11
C PHE A 42 6.41 -13.01 -11.65
N ILE A 43 6.84 -11.75 -11.72
CA ILE A 43 8.19 -11.38 -12.11
C ILE A 43 8.94 -10.93 -10.85
N ASP A 44 10.01 -11.64 -10.50
CA ASP A 44 10.96 -11.28 -9.44
C ASP A 44 12.21 -10.68 -10.09
N GLU A 45 12.42 -9.39 -9.87
CA GLU A 45 13.60 -8.65 -10.35
C GLU A 45 14.51 -8.32 -9.17
N SER A 46 15.79 -8.71 -9.26
CA SER A 46 16.75 -8.50 -8.17
C SER A 46 18.17 -8.31 -8.68
N ILE A 47 19.04 -7.80 -7.81
CA ILE A 47 20.48 -7.65 -8.04
C ILE A 47 21.23 -8.37 -6.92
N ASP A 48 22.24 -9.16 -7.29
CA ASP A 48 23.25 -9.66 -6.35
C ASP A 48 24.31 -8.55 -6.09
N PRO A 49 24.29 -7.89 -4.91
CA PRO A 49 25.24 -6.82 -4.62
C PRO A 49 26.69 -7.32 -4.54
N GLY A 50 26.90 -8.63 -4.41
CA GLY A 50 28.21 -9.27 -4.47
C GLY A 50 28.88 -9.21 -5.85
N GLN A 51 28.09 -9.06 -6.93
CA GLN A 51 28.60 -8.91 -8.30
C GLN A 51 28.93 -7.47 -8.67
N ILE A 52 28.45 -6.50 -7.89
CA ILE A 52 28.70 -5.09 -8.15
C ILE A 52 30.15 -4.76 -7.75
N PRO A 53 30.94 -4.11 -8.63
CA PRO A 53 32.30 -3.70 -8.28
C PRO A 53 32.28 -2.61 -7.20
N SER A 54 33.47 -2.30 -6.67
CA SER A 54 33.66 -1.20 -5.71
C SER A 54 33.06 0.13 -6.20
N TYR A 55 33.13 0.38 -7.50
CA TYR A 55 32.56 1.54 -8.17
C TYR A 55 32.19 1.16 -9.61
N LEU A 56 31.00 1.59 -10.05
CA LEU A 56 30.47 1.40 -11.39
C LEU A 56 29.81 2.72 -11.82
N GLU A 57 29.98 3.09 -13.08
CA GLU A 57 29.16 4.13 -13.71
C GLU A 57 28.37 3.46 -14.82
N ILE A 58 27.06 3.65 -14.81
CA ILE A 58 26.18 3.26 -15.92
C ILE A 58 25.89 4.52 -16.73
N GLU A 59 26.24 4.48 -18.01
CA GLU A 59 25.82 5.52 -18.94
C GLU A 59 24.43 5.17 -19.49
N TYR A 60 23.48 6.09 -19.35
CA TYR A 60 22.14 5.92 -19.91
C TYR A 60 21.61 7.27 -20.39
N HIS A 61 21.36 7.38 -21.70
CA HIS A 61 20.86 8.60 -22.35
C HIS A 61 21.68 9.86 -22.02
N GLY A 62 23.01 9.73 -21.92
CA GLY A 62 23.93 10.82 -21.60
C GLY A 62 24.04 11.16 -20.11
N HIS A 63 23.30 10.48 -19.25
CA HIS A 63 23.49 10.52 -17.80
C HIS A 63 24.54 9.50 -17.38
N LEU A 64 25.39 9.85 -16.41
CA LEU A 64 26.27 8.91 -15.71
C LEU A 64 25.69 8.65 -14.33
N ILE A 65 25.28 7.41 -14.08
CA ILE A 65 24.68 6.97 -12.82
C ILE A 65 25.75 6.22 -12.02
N PRO A 66 26.24 6.78 -10.90
CA PRO A 66 27.22 6.12 -10.07
C PRO A 66 26.56 5.07 -9.17
N LEU A 67 27.10 3.87 -9.17
CA LEU A 67 26.74 2.79 -8.27
C LEU A 67 27.96 2.27 -7.53
N THR A 68 27.75 1.80 -6.31
CA THR A 68 28.79 1.20 -5.49
C THR A 68 28.20 0.08 -4.67
N ARG A 69 28.91 -1.05 -4.55
CA ARG A 69 28.43 -2.17 -3.72
C ARG A 69 28.18 -1.78 -2.25
N TRP A 70 28.76 -0.68 -1.76
CA TRP A 70 28.60 -0.21 -0.38
C TRP A 70 27.33 0.62 -0.14
N MET A 71 26.53 0.89 -1.16
CA MET A 71 25.18 1.45 -0.96
C MET A 71 24.20 0.41 -0.38
N PHE A 72 24.58 -0.87 -0.42
CA PHE A 72 23.84 -1.99 0.11
C PHE A 72 24.39 -2.39 1.48
N VAL A 73 23.49 -2.63 2.43
CA VAL A 73 23.76 -2.84 3.86
C VAL A 73 24.21 -4.25 4.20
N ASP A 74 23.87 -5.25 3.37
CA ASP A 74 24.26 -6.64 3.57
C ASP A 74 24.50 -7.40 2.24
N GLN A 75 24.75 -8.70 2.34
CA GLN A 75 24.97 -9.60 1.19
C GLN A 75 23.67 -10.24 0.67
N GLY A 76 22.51 -9.86 1.19
CA GLY A 76 21.21 -10.29 0.70
C GLY A 76 20.91 -9.70 -0.67
N LYS A 77 19.98 -10.32 -1.39
CA LYS A 77 19.49 -9.80 -2.67
C LYS A 77 18.94 -8.39 -2.49
N VAL A 78 19.22 -7.52 -3.46
CA VAL A 78 18.57 -6.23 -3.60
C VAL A 78 17.36 -6.44 -4.50
N LEU A 79 16.16 -6.21 -3.99
CA LEU A 79 14.93 -6.29 -4.78
C LEU A 79 14.78 -5.04 -5.63
N ILE A 80 14.30 -5.20 -6.86
CA ILE A 80 13.92 -4.11 -7.74
C ILE A 80 12.41 -3.95 -7.64
N ASP A 81 11.99 -2.75 -7.26
CA ASP A 81 10.58 -2.34 -7.33
C ASP A 81 10.39 -1.33 -8.45
N TRP A 82 9.32 -1.53 -9.22
CA TRP A 82 8.92 -0.67 -10.32
C TRP A 82 7.61 0.02 -9.96
N GLN A 83 7.70 1.21 -9.38
CA GLN A 83 6.51 1.96 -9.00
C GLN A 83 5.99 2.77 -10.19
N GLU A 84 4.80 2.42 -10.69
CA GLU A 84 4.14 3.21 -11.71
C GLU A 84 3.64 4.55 -11.13
N LEU A 85 4.11 5.66 -11.68
CA LEU A 85 3.74 7.01 -11.30
C LEU A 85 3.15 7.80 -12.48
N PRO A 86 2.04 8.54 -12.25
CA PRO A 86 1.46 9.43 -13.25
C PRO A 86 2.33 10.69 -13.46
N ASN A 87 2.43 11.16 -14.70
CA ASN A 87 3.10 12.43 -15.01
C ASN A 87 2.14 13.61 -14.85
N LEU A 88 2.10 14.21 -13.66
CA LEU A 88 1.22 15.35 -13.39
C LEU A 88 1.67 16.68 -14.03
N SER A 89 2.88 16.72 -14.61
CA SER A 89 3.36 17.87 -15.39
C SER A 89 2.82 17.88 -16.82
N GLN A 90 2.26 16.76 -17.28
CA GLN A 90 1.59 16.65 -18.58
C GLN A 90 0.07 16.76 -18.42
N ALA A 91 -0.60 17.19 -19.48
CA ALA A 91 -2.05 17.23 -19.50
C ALA A 91 -2.63 15.81 -19.35
N GLY A 92 -3.46 15.60 -18.32
CA GLY A 92 -4.15 14.33 -18.05
C GLY A 92 -5.61 14.32 -18.48
N GLN A 93 -6.29 13.21 -18.21
CA GLN A 93 -7.73 13.05 -18.44
C GLN A 93 -8.43 12.52 -17.19
N GLY A 94 -9.06 13.41 -16.44
CA GLY A 94 -9.93 13.01 -15.32
C GLY A 94 -9.19 12.31 -14.18
N MET A 95 -9.78 11.21 -13.69
CA MET A 95 -9.28 10.43 -12.55
C MET A 95 -7.95 9.75 -12.88
N ILE A 96 -6.95 9.87 -12.01
CA ILE A 96 -5.69 9.15 -12.16
C ILE A 96 -5.87 7.66 -11.84
N GLN A 97 -5.13 6.81 -12.55
CA GLN A 97 -5.07 5.38 -12.24
C GLN A 97 -4.36 5.14 -10.89
N GLY A 98 -4.44 3.90 -10.41
CA GLY A 98 -3.90 3.49 -9.12
C GLY A 98 -4.94 3.53 -8.01
N SER A 99 -4.45 3.51 -6.78
CA SER A 99 -5.25 3.45 -5.56
C SER A 99 -4.76 4.48 -4.55
N THR A 100 -5.64 4.80 -3.60
CA THR A 100 -5.34 5.64 -2.45
C THR A 100 -5.34 4.76 -1.21
N ARG A 101 -4.29 4.90 -0.39
CA ARG A 101 -4.24 4.25 0.92
C ARG A 101 -5.32 4.85 1.83
N LEU A 102 -6.18 3.98 2.33
CA LEU A 102 -7.17 4.26 3.36
C LEU A 102 -6.86 3.35 4.54
N ASP A 103 -6.12 3.91 5.51
CA ASP A 103 -5.61 3.20 6.67
C ASP A 103 -4.79 1.94 6.34
N ALA A 104 -5.26 0.73 6.68
CA ALA A 104 -4.60 -0.53 6.35
C ALA A 104 -4.85 -1.01 4.91
N TYR A 105 -5.76 -0.36 4.16
CA TYR A 105 -6.23 -0.82 2.85
C TYR A 105 -5.88 0.16 1.73
N HIS A 106 -5.96 -0.31 0.48
CA HIS A 106 -5.82 0.54 -0.71
C HIS A 106 -7.09 0.42 -1.55
N ILE A 107 -7.72 1.55 -1.83
CA ILE A 107 -8.96 1.63 -2.62
C ILE A 107 -8.64 2.26 -3.96
N GLU A 108 -9.08 1.63 -5.05
CA GLU A 108 -8.89 2.17 -6.40
C GLU A 108 -9.44 3.61 -6.49
N ASN A 109 -8.67 4.50 -7.11
CA ASN A 109 -9.02 5.92 -7.17
C ASN A 109 -10.39 6.18 -7.82
N ARG A 110 -10.78 5.33 -8.78
CA ARG A 110 -12.10 5.41 -9.44
C ARG A 110 -13.28 5.09 -8.51
N GLU A 111 -13.06 4.29 -7.47
CA GLU A 111 -14.10 3.83 -6.54
C GLU A 111 -14.04 4.58 -5.20
N LEU A 112 -12.89 5.20 -4.89
CA LEU A 112 -12.59 5.81 -3.59
C LEU A 112 -13.70 6.73 -3.08
N LYS A 113 -14.27 7.57 -3.96
CA LYS A 113 -15.32 8.51 -3.55
C LYS A 113 -16.56 7.79 -3.03
N ASP A 114 -17.04 6.80 -3.77
CA ASP A 114 -18.25 6.05 -3.41
C ASP A 114 -17.97 5.11 -2.23
N TYR A 115 -16.77 4.52 -2.19
CA TYR A 115 -16.30 3.72 -1.07
C TYR A 115 -16.30 4.51 0.25
N ILE A 116 -15.69 5.70 0.29
CA ILE A 116 -15.67 6.55 1.49
C ILE A 116 -17.08 6.93 1.90
N LYS A 117 -17.93 7.30 0.94
CA LYS A 117 -19.32 7.64 1.24
C LYS A 117 -20.06 6.47 1.89
N GLN A 118 -19.91 5.25 1.37
CA GLN A 118 -20.55 4.06 1.93
C GLN A 118 -19.97 3.70 3.30
N ARG A 119 -18.64 3.72 3.45
CA ARG A 119 -17.95 3.45 4.72
C ARG A 119 -18.46 4.34 5.85
N GLU A 120 -18.51 5.64 5.59
CA GLU A 120 -18.93 6.62 6.59
C GLU A 120 -20.44 6.52 6.86
N ALA A 121 -21.26 6.26 5.83
CA ALA A 121 -22.69 6.00 6.02
C ALA A 121 -22.96 4.75 6.87
N ASN A 122 -22.21 3.66 6.65
CA ASN A 122 -22.31 2.44 7.46
C ASN A 122 -21.93 2.72 8.92
N TYR A 123 -20.86 3.47 9.16
CA TYR A 123 -20.47 3.84 10.52
C TYR A 123 -21.52 4.68 11.24
N GLU A 124 -22.03 5.73 10.61
CA GLU A 124 -23.06 6.57 11.24
C GLU A 124 -24.32 5.74 11.54
N TRP A 125 -24.71 4.84 10.63
CA TRP A 125 -25.82 3.92 10.87
C TRP A 125 -25.56 2.99 12.07
N VAL A 126 -24.39 2.34 12.14
CA VAL A 126 -23.98 1.47 13.26
C VAL A 126 -24.01 2.24 14.58
N LYS A 127 -23.45 3.46 14.56
CA LYS A 127 -23.38 4.33 15.73
C LYS A 127 -24.76 4.69 16.25
N ASP A 128 -25.64 5.17 15.38
CA ASP A 128 -27.01 5.53 15.73
C ASP A 128 -27.78 4.31 16.27
N TYR A 129 -27.64 3.17 15.61
CA TYR A 129 -28.29 1.92 15.98
C TYR A 129 -27.89 1.45 17.40
N LEU A 130 -26.59 1.41 17.68
CA LEU A 130 -26.08 0.98 18.99
C LEU A 130 -26.33 2.03 20.09
N GLN A 131 -26.26 3.32 19.78
CA GLN A 131 -26.59 4.39 20.73
C GLN A 131 -28.07 4.36 21.13
N ALA A 132 -28.97 4.03 20.20
CA ALA A 132 -30.39 3.82 20.49
C ALA A 132 -30.62 2.64 21.47
N LYS A 133 -29.75 1.62 21.43
CA LYS A 133 -29.72 0.51 22.40
C LYS A 133 -29.00 0.84 23.71
N GLY A 134 -28.42 2.04 23.81
CA GLY A 134 -27.80 2.54 25.03
C GLY A 134 -26.30 2.28 25.12
N TYR A 135 -25.62 1.84 24.06
CA TYR A 135 -24.16 1.75 24.04
C TYR A 135 -23.53 3.11 23.77
N GLN A 136 -22.32 3.34 24.28
CA GLN A 136 -21.41 4.33 23.72
C GLN A 136 -20.65 3.69 22.56
N VAL A 137 -20.34 4.46 21.52
CA VAL A 137 -19.70 3.98 20.30
C VAL A 137 -18.67 5.01 19.86
N ASP A 138 -17.47 4.53 19.54
CA ASP A 138 -16.37 5.36 19.06
C ASP A 138 -15.53 4.62 18.01
N ARG A 139 -14.53 5.31 17.43
CA ARG A 139 -13.53 4.73 16.54
C ARG A 139 -12.20 4.56 17.27
N ALA A 140 -11.47 3.50 16.95
CA ALA A 140 -10.16 3.21 17.49
C ALA A 140 -9.24 2.57 16.45
N TYR A 141 -7.96 2.39 16.79
CA TYR A 141 -6.97 1.65 15.98
C TYR A 141 -6.62 2.24 14.62
N GLN A 142 -6.93 3.52 14.37
CA GLN A 142 -6.47 4.21 13.17
C GLN A 142 -4.95 4.13 13.04
N GLY A 143 -4.46 3.67 11.90
CA GLY A 143 -3.02 3.49 11.62
C GLY A 143 -2.44 2.17 12.13
N SER A 144 -3.26 1.27 12.67
CA SER A 144 -2.82 -0.08 13.04
C SER A 144 -2.61 -0.98 11.81
N GLU A 145 -1.98 -2.13 12.02
CA GLU A 145 -1.78 -3.14 10.96
C GLU A 145 -3.10 -3.66 10.39
N ASP A 146 -4.10 -3.82 11.25
CA ASP A 146 -5.44 -4.33 10.89
C ASP A 146 -6.43 -3.20 10.54
N GLY A 147 -6.05 -1.93 10.75
CA GLY A 147 -6.85 -0.75 10.43
C GLY A 147 -7.88 -0.33 11.49
N GLU A 148 -8.53 0.79 11.24
CA GLU A 148 -9.50 1.46 12.10
C GLU A 148 -10.70 0.54 12.37
N ALA A 149 -11.17 0.55 13.60
CA ALA A 149 -12.29 -0.26 14.05
C ALA A 149 -13.35 0.54 14.79
N ILE A 150 -14.55 0.00 14.82
CA ILE A 150 -15.65 0.44 15.67
C ILE A 150 -15.50 -0.25 17.02
N VAL A 151 -15.54 0.54 18.09
CA VAL A 151 -15.57 0.04 19.46
C VAL A 151 -16.84 0.50 20.16
N TYR A 152 -17.34 -0.30 21.09
CA TYR A 152 -18.54 0.01 21.85
C TYR A 152 -18.34 -0.25 23.34
N GLN A 153 -19.13 0.43 24.16
CA GLN A 153 -19.13 0.27 25.61
C GLN A 153 -20.57 0.26 26.13
N ALA A 154 -20.92 -0.76 26.92
CA ALA A 154 -22.20 -0.82 27.61
C ALA A 154 -22.23 0.20 28.77
N LYS A 155 -23.40 0.78 29.06
CA LYS A 155 -23.56 1.80 30.13
C LYS A 155 -23.06 1.35 31.50
N ASP A 156 -23.20 0.06 31.79
CA ASP A 156 -22.95 -0.51 33.11
C ASP A 156 -21.54 -1.14 33.24
N HIS A 157 -20.74 -1.06 32.16
CA HIS A 157 -19.39 -1.64 32.10
C HIS A 157 -18.34 -0.59 31.79
N SER A 158 -17.16 -0.70 32.41
CA SER A 158 -16.05 0.23 32.21
C SER A 158 -15.26 -0.01 30.93
N ASP A 159 -15.42 -1.18 30.31
CA ASP A 159 -14.51 -1.66 29.29
C ASP A 159 -15.08 -1.39 27.89
N TRP A 160 -14.19 -0.98 26.99
CA TRP A 160 -14.50 -0.87 25.57
C TRP A 160 -14.29 -2.22 24.91
N HIS A 161 -15.25 -2.62 24.10
CA HIS A 161 -15.25 -3.85 23.33
C HIS A 161 -15.04 -3.53 21.85
N PHE A 162 -14.22 -4.34 21.20
CA PHE A 162 -14.09 -4.32 19.75
C PHE A 162 -15.37 -4.86 19.10
N LEU A 163 -15.90 -4.16 18.10
CA LEU A 163 -17.02 -4.64 17.29
C LEU A 163 -16.51 -5.27 15.99
N CYS A 164 -15.93 -4.44 15.11
CA CYS A 164 -15.41 -4.84 13.82
C CYS A 164 -14.47 -3.78 13.25
N HIS A 165 -13.59 -4.19 12.33
CA HIS A 165 -12.81 -3.25 11.51
C HIS A 165 -13.72 -2.57 10.48
N MET A 166 -13.39 -1.33 10.15
CA MET A 166 -14.05 -0.55 9.08
C MET A 166 -13.40 -0.84 7.71
N ASP A 167 -13.24 -2.13 7.44
CA ASP A 167 -12.53 -2.70 6.30
C ASP A 167 -13.45 -2.87 5.05
N PRO A 168 -12.93 -3.35 3.91
CA PRO A 168 -13.75 -3.55 2.72
C PRO A 168 -14.94 -4.51 2.91
N SER A 169 -14.84 -5.47 3.84
CA SER A 169 -15.94 -6.39 4.14
C SER A 169 -17.08 -5.67 4.86
N PHE A 170 -16.77 -4.80 5.83
CA PHE A 170 -17.73 -3.93 6.50
C PHE A 170 -18.39 -2.95 5.53
N VAL A 171 -17.64 -2.39 4.59
CA VAL A 171 -18.19 -1.47 3.58
C VAL A 171 -19.12 -2.18 2.61
N ALA A 172 -18.83 -3.45 2.28
CA ALA A 172 -19.64 -4.27 1.38
C ALA A 172 -20.85 -4.95 2.06
N GLU A 173 -20.99 -4.86 3.38
CA GLU A 173 -22.08 -5.49 4.13
C GLU A 173 -23.44 -4.92 3.72
N ARG A 174 -24.39 -5.82 3.45
CA ARG A 174 -25.75 -5.49 2.98
C ARG A 174 -26.77 -5.52 4.11
N ASP A 175 -26.52 -6.29 5.16
CA ASP A 175 -27.36 -6.42 6.34
C ASP A 175 -26.55 -6.13 7.61
N LEU A 176 -26.28 -4.84 7.81
CA LEU A 176 -25.53 -4.34 8.97
C LEU A 176 -26.23 -4.67 10.29
N GLU A 177 -27.56 -4.71 10.32
CA GLU A 177 -28.30 -5.03 11.55
C GLU A 177 -27.98 -6.46 11.99
N THR A 178 -28.19 -7.45 11.12
CA THR A 178 -27.90 -8.84 11.42
C THR A 178 -26.42 -9.06 11.73
N ALA A 179 -25.52 -8.39 11.01
CA ALA A 179 -24.08 -8.49 11.24
C ALA A 179 -23.68 -7.96 12.62
N ILE A 180 -24.16 -6.77 13.01
CA ILE A 180 -23.87 -6.17 14.32
C ILE A 180 -24.41 -7.04 15.45
N GLU A 181 -25.66 -7.55 15.35
CA GLU A 181 -26.21 -8.42 16.40
C GLU A 181 -25.38 -9.69 16.58
N ALA A 182 -24.76 -10.21 15.52
CA ALA A 182 -23.86 -11.36 15.60
C ALA A 182 -22.48 -11.04 16.19
N TRP A 183 -22.04 -9.77 16.10
CA TRP A 183 -20.75 -9.31 16.61
C TRP A 183 -20.80 -8.75 18.03
N LEU A 184 -21.98 -8.35 18.50
CA LEU A 184 -22.17 -7.96 19.89
C LEU A 184 -21.90 -9.17 20.79
N VAL A 185 -20.95 -8.98 21.70
CA VAL A 185 -20.68 -9.91 22.78
C VAL A 185 -21.41 -9.40 24.04
N ASP A 186 -22.15 -10.30 24.70
CA ASP A 186 -22.82 -10.09 25.98
C ASP A 186 -21.83 -9.76 27.12
#